data_AF-A0A938TXD5-F1
#
_entry.id   AF-A0A938TXD5-F1
#
_cell.length_a   1.000
_cell.length_b   1.000
_cell.length_c   1.000
_cell.angle_alpha   90.00
_cell.angle_beta   90.00
_cell.angle_gamma   90.00
#
_symmetry.space_group_name_H-M   'P 1'
#
loop_
_entity.id
_entity.type
_entity.pdbx_description
1 polymer ?
#
loop_
_entity_poly.entity_id
_entity_poly.type
_entity_poly.pdbx_seq_one_letter_code
_entity_poly.pdbx_strand_id
1 'polypeptide(L)'
;MIVAIPVYRLLSRRVATPKSRVTSMLRQYDALARNGLSEGEALLRILMKRRGWKDLPHGFLSELIVRLASKEAVMRFVSLAEDYGYTKDKLPNIARDFEPARATEEVACLLARFGYEIQKEERFKEAEFVQQLALALGPDCYFTNLTLAATYHKTGRHEEARPLFEHGLARLDAARSENLSLECFTELDAAAMRRSWREMHGDCVKSLA
;
A
#
# COMPACT_ATOMS: atom_id res chain seq x y z
N MET A 1 -7.31 -16.92 -22.20
CA MET A 1 -6.79 -18.07 -21.43
C MET A 1 -5.43 -17.70 -20.87
N ILE A 2 -5.37 -17.12 -19.67
CA ILE A 2 -4.11 -16.80 -18.97
C ILE A 2 -4.24 -17.25 -17.51
N VAL A 3 -3.60 -18.39 -17.26
CA VAL A 3 -2.94 -18.91 -16.05
C VAL A 3 -3.38 -18.34 -14.69
N ALA A 4 -4.15 -19.18 -13.98
CA ALA A 4 -4.38 -19.17 -12.54
C ALA A 4 -3.07 -19.13 -11.75
N ILE A 5 -3.09 -18.54 -10.55
CA ILE A 5 -1.98 -18.32 -9.62
C ILE A 5 -1.07 -19.57 -9.46
N PRO A 6 0.19 -19.47 -9.93
CA PRO A 6 1.35 -19.67 -9.06
C PRO A 6 2.25 -18.41 -9.00
N VAL A 7 1.65 -17.22 -9.12
CA VAL A 7 2.33 -16.02 -9.67
C VAL A 7 3.19 -15.19 -8.68
N TYR A 8 3.26 -15.51 -7.39
CA TYR A 8 4.34 -14.94 -6.56
C TYR A 8 5.75 -15.50 -6.92
N ARG A 9 5.84 -16.51 -7.81
CA ARG A 9 7.09 -17.18 -8.20
C ARG A 9 7.66 -16.83 -9.57
N LEU A 10 6.89 -16.31 -10.52
CA LEU A 10 7.29 -16.35 -11.94
C LEU A 10 7.85 -15.05 -12.53
N LEU A 11 7.79 -13.92 -11.82
CA LEU A 11 8.37 -12.65 -12.29
C LEU A 11 9.55 -12.14 -11.45
N SER A 12 9.86 -12.81 -10.33
CA SER A 12 11.10 -12.58 -9.62
C SER A 12 12.25 -13.26 -10.38
N ARG A 13 12.95 -12.51 -11.23
CA ARG A 13 14.33 -12.87 -11.69
C ARG A 13 15.34 -12.92 -10.51
N ARG A 14 14.89 -12.86 -9.26
CA ARG A 14 15.72 -12.87 -8.05
C ARG A 14 15.71 -14.26 -7.41
N VAL A 15 16.87 -14.64 -6.87
CA VAL A 15 17.18 -15.94 -6.25
C VAL A 15 16.30 -16.26 -5.02
N ALA A 16 15.68 -15.26 -4.39
CA ALA A 16 14.92 -15.41 -3.15
C ALA A 16 13.44 -15.05 -3.31
N THR A 17 12.56 -15.97 -2.88
CA THR A 17 11.11 -15.75 -2.81
C THR A 17 10.75 -14.65 -1.81
N PRO A 18 9.58 -14.01 -1.96
CA PRO A 18 9.16 -12.94 -1.03
C PRO A 18 9.00 -13.43 0.42
N LYS A 19 8.45 -14.62 0.60
CA LYS A 19 8.38 -15.29 1.91
C LYS A 19 9.76 -15.49 2.52
N SER A 20 10.73 -16.04 1.77
CA SER A 20 12.09 -16.26 2.30
C SER A 20 12.83 -14.96 2.58
N ARG A 21 12.54 -13.89 1.82
CA ARG A 21 13.07 -12.54 2.07
C ARG A 21 12.55 -11.96 3.37
N VAL A 22 11.24 -12.03 3.62
CA VAL A 22 10.62 -11.60 4.89
C VAL A 22 11.17 -12.40 6.06
N THR A 23 11.25 -13.73 5.94
CA THR A 23 11.85 -14.57 7.00
C THR A 23 13.30 -14.22 7.29
N SER A 24 14.10 -13.92 6.27
CA SER A 24 15.48 -13.47 6.45
C SER A 24 15.55 -12.12 7.19
N MET A 25 14.68 -11.17 6.84
CA MET A 25 14.61 -9.88 7.53
C MET A 25 14.15 -10.02 8.99
N LEU A 26 13.18 -10.89 9.28
CA LEU A 26 12.74 -11.18 10.65
C LEU A 26 13.88 -11.75 11.50
N ARG A 27 14.68 -12.69 10.96
CA ARG A 27 15.85 -13.22 11.68
C ARG A 27 16.89 -12.15 11.99
N GLN A 28 17.12 -11.21 11.07
CA GLN A 28 18.02 -10.07 11.28
C GLN A 28 17.45 -9.13 12.34
N TYR A 29 16.14 -8.88 12.30
CA TYR A 29 15.44 -8.09 13.30
C TYR A 29 15.57 -8.70 14.70
N ASP A 30 15.28 -9.99 14.87
CA ASP A 30 15.37 -10.67 16.16
C ASP A 30 16.80 -10.60 16.74
N ALA A 31 17.82 -10.68 15.88
CA ALA A 31 19.21 -10.52 16.30
C ALA A 31 19.53 -9.10 16.77
N LEU A 32 18.95 -8.06 16.15
CA LEU A 32 19.12 -6.67 16.55
C LEU A 32 18.33 -6.33 17.82
N ALA A 33 17.09 -6.83 17.92
CA ALA A 33 16.22 -6.62 19.07
C ALA A 33 16.82 -7.23 20.35
N ARG A 34 17.49 -8.38 20.25
CA ARG A 34 18.23 -8.97 21.38
C ARG A 34 19.34 -8.08 21.95
N ASN A 35 19.82 -7.10 21.18
CA ASN A 35 20.85 -6.14 21.63
C ASN A 35 20.24 -4.86 22.23
N GLY A 36 18.93 -4.84 22.51
CA GLY A 36 18.25 -3.73 23.18
C GLY A 36 17.89 -2.55 22.27
N LEU A 37 17.96 -2.72 20.94
CA LEU A 37 17.53 -1.68 20.00
C LEU A 37 16.00 -1.54 20.00
N SER A 38 15.52 -0.31 19.81
CA SER A 38 14.11 -0.07 19.51
C SER A 38 13.70 -0.72 18.18
N GLU A 39 12.41 -1.03 18.01
CA GLU A 39 11.90 -1.62 16.76
C GLU A 39 12.23 -0.73 15.55
N GLY A 40 12.01 0.58 15.66
CA GLY A 40 12.29 1.53 14.59
C GLY A 40 13.78 1.57 14.21
N GLU A 41 14.68 1.58 15.19
CA GLU A 41 16.13 1.59 14.92
C GLU A 41 16.60 0.27 14.30
N ALA A 42 16.09 -0.87 14.78
CA ALA A 42 16.41 -2.17 14.22
C ALA A 42 15.95 -2.26 12.75
N LEU A 43 14.73 -1.81 12.45
CA LEU A 43 14.19 -1.78 11.10
C LEU A 43 15.00 -0.85 10.19
N LEU A 44 15.31 0.35 10.64
CA LEU A 44 16.13 1.29 9.87
C LEU A 44 17.51 0.70 9.54
N ARG A 45 18.19 0.09 10.51
CA ARG A 45 19.49 -0.58 10.27
C ARG A 45 19.39 -1.71 9.26
N ILE A 46 18.27 -2.44 9.24
CA ILE A 46 18.01 -3.45 8.19
C ILE A 46 17.90 -2.76 6.84
N LEU A 47 17.08 -1.71 6.71
CA LEU A 47 16.89 -0.99 5.43
C LEU A 47 18.20 -0.39 4.91
N MET A 48 18.99 0.24 5.77
CA MET A 48 20.27 0.87 5.40
C MET A 48 21.34 -0.12 4.92
N LYS A 49 21.18 -1.43 5.16
CA LYS A 49 22.06 -2.47 4.62
C LYS A 49 21.56 -3.04 3.29
N ARG A 50 20.34 -2.73 2.87
CA ARG A 50 19.72 -3.29 1.66
C ARG A 50 20.00 -2.42 0.45
N ARG A 51 20.34 -3.07 -0.66
CA ARG A 51 20.56 -2.42 -1.96
C ARG A 51 19.27 -1.71 -2.42
N GLY A 52 19.39 -0.45 -2.83
CA GLY A 52 18.26 0.38 -3.27
C GLY A 52 17.48 1.03 -2.13
N TRP A 53 17.75 0.66 -0.88
CA TRP A 53 17.17 1.29 0.31
C TRP A 53 18.17 2.19 1.03
N LYS A 54 19.44 1.77 1.07
CA LYS A 54 20.53 2.51 1.73
C LYS A 54 20.75 3.93 1.20
N ASP A 55 20.33 4.19 -0.05
CA ASP A 55 20.52 5.45 -0.74
C ASP A 55 19.28 6.37 -0.61
N LEU A 56 18.21 5.89 0.03
CA LEU A 56 17.00 6.68 0.28
C LEU A 56 17.20 7.59 1.51
N PRO A 57 16.59 8.78 1.54
CA PRO A 57 16.69 9.71 2.67
C PRO A 57 16.24 9.05 3.99
N HIS A 58 17.02 9.25 5.05
CA HIS A 58 16.72 8.70 6.37
C HIS A 58 15.33 9.13 6.89
N GLY A 59 14.94 10.39 6.68
CA GLY A 59 13.63 10.90 7.06
C GLY A 59 12.49 10.15 6.38
N PHE A 60 12.62 9.87 5.08
CA PHE A 60 11.65 9.07 4.33
C PHE A 60 11.56 7.62 4.84
N LEU A 61 12.71 6.98 5.08
CA LEU A 61 12.74 5.62 5.65
C LEU A 61 12.10 5.56 7.04
N SER A 62 12.33 6.59 7.87
CA SER A 62 11.76 6.68 9.21
C SER A 62 10.24 6.85 9.15
N GLU A 63 9.74 7.74 8.28
CA GLU A 63 8.30 7.95 8.09
C GLU A 63 7.61 6.66 7.61
N LEU A 64 8.20 5.92 6.66
CA LEU A 64 7.69 4.62 6.22
C LEU A 64 7.56 3.62 7.37
N ILE A 65 8.57 3.54 8.24
CA ILE A 65 8.58 2.63 9.38
C ILE A 65 7.46 2.99 10.37
N VAL A 66 7.31 4.28 10.68
CA VAL A 66 6.26 4.77 11.58
C VAL A 66 4.87 4.45 11.02
N ARG A 67 4.62 4.75 9.74
CA ARG A 67 3.31 4.57 9.09
C ARG A 67 2.90 3.11 8.96
N LEU A 68 3.83 2.21 8.66
CA LEU A 68 3.54 0.78 8.49
C LEU A 68 3.29 0.06 9.83
N ALA A 69 3.51 0.73 10.97
CA ALA A 69 3.10 0.37 12.34
C ALA A 69 3.58 -0.99 12.89
N SER A 70 4.23 -1.84 12.08
CA SER A 70 4.82 -3.11 12.52
C SER A 70 5.98 -3.52 11.63
N LYS A 71 6.99 -4.17 12.23
CA LYS A 71 8.08 -4.84 11.51
C LYS A 71 7.60 -5.75 10.37
N GLU A 72 6.51 -6.51 10.57
CA GLU A 72 5.98 -7.40 9.53
C GLU A 72 5.48 -6.62 8.32
N ALA A 73 4.76 -5.51 8.53
CA ALA A 73 4.27 -4.65 7.45
C ALA A 73 5.43 -3.97 6.72
N VAL A 74 6.44 -3.46 7.45
CA VAL A 74 7.67 -2.91 6.85
C VAL A 74 8.36 -3.94 5.96
N MET A 75 8.55 -5.15 6.46
CA MET A 75 9.22 -6.22 5.70
C MET A 75 8.42 -6.68 4.49
N ARG A 76 7.10 -6.74 4.60
CA ARG A 76 6.17 -7.07 3.51
C ARG A 76 6.21 -6.00 2.42
N PHE A 77 6.15 -4.73 2.80
CA PHE A 77 6.31 -3.60 1.88
C PHE A 77 7.67 -3.62 1.19
N VAL A 78 8.76 -3.81 1.94
CA VAL A 78 10.12 -3.90 1.38
C VAL A 78 10.22 -5.01 0.36
N SER A 79 9.66 -6.18 0.69
CA SER A 79 9.66 -7.31 -0.23
C SER A 79 8.89 -6.99 -1.51
N LEU A 80 7.68 -6.43 -1.39
CA LEU A 80 6.85 -6.03 -2.51
C LEU A 80 7.58 -5.01 -3.41
N ALA A 81 8.08 -3.93 -2.82
CA ALA A 81 8.78 -2.87 -3.56
C ALA A 81 10.03 -3.38 -4.28
N GLU A 82 10.72 -4.37 -3.72
CA GLU A 82 11.86 -5.01 -4.38
C GLU A 82 11.45 -5.89 -5.58
N ASP A 83 10.35 -6.64 -5.48
CA ASP A 83 9.87 -7.51 -6.56
C ASP A 83 9.37 -6.71 -7.76
N TYR A 84 8.63 -5.62 -7.49
CA TYR A 84 8.11 -4.73 -8.52
C TYR A 84 9.10 -3.63 -8.94
N GLY A 85 10.33 -3.66 -8.42
CA GLY A 85 11.42 -2.79 -8.85
C GLY A 85 11.25 -1.32 -8.46
N TYR A 86 10.37 -1.00 -7.51
CA TYR A 86 10.11 0.37 -7.07
C TYR A 86 11.35 1.07 -6.51
N THR A 87 12.27 0.29 -5.95
CA THR A 87 13.54 0.80 -5.36
C THR A 87 14.52 1.35 -6.40
N LYS A 88 14.31 1.13 -7.71
CA LYS A 88 15.21 1.64 -8.75
C LYS A 88 14.83 3.05 -9.18
N ASP A 89 13.55 3.26 -9.50
CA ASP A 89 13.10 4.50 -10.14
C ASP A 89 11.97 5.18 -9.37
N LYS A 90 11.06 4.43 -8.73
CA LYS A 90 9.84 5.02 -8.15
C LYS A 90 10.12 5.66 -6.78
N LEU A 91 10.61 4.88 -5.82
CA LEU A 91 10.87 5.37 -4.46
C LEU A 91 11.93 6.47 -4.42
N PRO A 92 13.04 6.40 -5.18
CA PRO A 92 14.02 7.48 -5.20
C PRO A 92 13.45 8.81 -5.73
N ASN A 93 12.64 8.77 -6.79
CA ASN A 93 11.99 9.98 -7.31
C ASN A 93 10.99 10.55 -6.29
N ILE A 94 10.14 9.70 -5.70
CA ILE A 94 9.19 10.12 -4.66
C ILE A 94 9.92 10.75 -3.47
N ALA A 95 10.97 10.10 -2.96
CA ALA A 95 11.71 10.58 -1.81
C ALA A 95 12.56 11.84 -2.08
N ARG A 96 12.86 12.13 -3.35
CA ARG A 96 13.56 13.35 -3.78
C ARG A 96 12.59 14.51 -3.94
N ASP A 97 11.42 14.25 -4.52
CA ASP A 97 10.51 15.28 -4.98
C ASP A 97 9.56 15.77 -3.87
N PHE A 98 9.44 15.01 -2.78
CA PHE A 98 8.50 15.30 -1.69
C PHE A 98 9.14 15.18 -0.30
N GLU A 99 8.69 16.02 0.62
CA GLU A 99 8.97 15.86 2.05
C GLU A 99 8.45 14.53 2.59
N PRO A 100 9.04 13.94 3.65
CA PRO A 100 8.76 12.55 4.07
C PRO A 100 7.28 12.18 4.21
N ALA A 101 6.48 13.02 4.88
CA ALA A 101 5.05 12.77 5.08
C ALA A 101 4.30 12.71 3.73
N ARG A 102 4.56 13.67 2.85
CA ARG A 102 3.95 13.68 1.51
C ARG A 102 4.48 12.55 0.65
N ALA A 103 5.77 12.23 0.74
CA ALA A 103 6.38 11.10 0.06
C ALA A 103 5.69 9.78 0.43
N THR A 104 5.29 9.58 1.71
CA THR A 104 4.53 8.39 2.09
C THR A 104 3.11 8.35 1.51
N GLU A 105 2.42 9.49 1.34
CA GLU A 105 1.13 9.56 0.64
C GLU A 105 1.28 9.23 -0.86
N GLU A 106 2.37 9.67 -1.50
CA GLU A 106 2.67 9.34 -2.89
C GLU A 106 2.99 7.86 -3.07
N VAL A 107 3.67 7.24 -2.11
CA VAL A 107 3.82 5.77 -2.07
C VAL A 107 2.47 5.10 -1.84
N ALA A 108 1.62 5.63 -0.96
CA ALA A 108 0.27 5.11 -0.76
C ALA A 108 -0.54 5.16 -2.07
N CYS A 109 -0.43 6.23 -2.84
CA CYS A 109 -1.06 6.34 -4.15
C CYS A 109 -0.53 5.30 -5.14
N LEU A 110 0.80 5.13 -5.22
CA LEU A 110 1.43 4.11 -6.04
C LEU A 110 0.88 2.70 -5.71
N LEU A 111 0.76 2.38 -4.42
CA LEU A 111 0.22 1.10 -3.97
C LEU A 111 -1.29 0.96 -4.22
N ALA A 112 -2.07 2.01 -4.00
CA ALA A 112 -3.51 2.00 -4.24
C ALA A 112 -3.84 1.73 -5.72
N ARG A 113 -3.13 2.40 -6.64
CA ARG A 113 -3.23 2.15 -8.08
C ARG A 113 -2.83 0.73 -8.43
N PHE A 114 -1.71 0.27 -7.86
CA PHE A 114 -1.23 -1.08 -8.13
C PHE A 114 -2.21 -2.15 -7.64
N GLY A 115 -2.74 -1.99 -6.42
CA GLY A 115 -3.77 -2.88 -5.87
C GLY A 115 -5.07 -2.84 -6.67
N TYR A 116 -5.47 -1.67 -7.19
CA TYR A 116 -6.63 -1.55 -8.08
C TYR A 116 -6.45 -2.32 -9.40
N GLU A 117 -5.26 -2.29 -10.01
CA GLU A 117 -4.98 -3.09 -11.20
C GLU A 117 -5.04 -4.60 -10.90
N ILE A 118 -4.48 -5.05 -9.77
CA ILE A 118 -4.62 -6.45 -9.33
C ILE A 118 -6.09 -6.82 -9.10
N GLN A 119 -6.89 -5.90 -8.54
CA GLN A 119 -8.31 -6.12 -8.29
C GLN A 119 -9.09 -6.34 -9.61
N LYS A 120 -8.71 -5.64 -10.70
CA LYS A 120 -9.30 -5.83 -12.03
C LYS A 120 -8.99 -7.20 -12.62
N GLU A 121 -7.90 -7.82 -12.20
CA GLU A 121 -7.55 -9.22 -12.52
C GLU A 121 -8.25 -10.24 -11.61
N GLU A 122 -9.20 -9.80 -10.76
CA GLU A 122 -9.93 -10.64 -9.79
C GLU A 122 -9.04 -11.34 -8.74
N ARG A 123 -7.80 -10.89 -8.60
CA ARG A 123 -6.83 -11.41 -7.62
C ARG A 123 -7.02 -10.74 -6.26
N PHE A 124 -8.21 -10.86 -5.69
CA PHE A 124 -8.66 -10.06 -4.54
C PHE A 124 -7.78 -10.18 -3.29
N LYS A 125 -7.25 -11.37 -2.98
CA LYS A 125 -6.34 -11.56 -1.83
C LYS A 125 -5.05 -10.76 -1.97
N GLU A 126 -4.54 -10.64 -3.18
CA GLU A 126 -3.31 -9.89 -3.46
C GLU A 126 -3.60 -8.39 -3.50
N ALA A 127 -4.74 -8.00 -4.10
CA ALA A 127 -5.19 -6.61 -4.10
C ALA A 127 -5.39 -6.09 -2.67
N GLU A 128 -6.08 -6.85 -1.82
CA GLU A 128 -6.31 -6.52 -0.41
C GLU A 128 -4.99 -6.30 0.32
N PHE A 129 -4.03 -7.22 0.18
CA PHE A 129 -2.73 -7.09 0.82
C PHE A 129 -2.02 -5.78 0.45
N VAL A 130 -1.99 -5.43 -0.84
CA VAL A 130 -1.36 -4.19 -1.31
C VAL A 130 -2.13 -2.96 -0.84
N GLN A 131 -3.46 -3.00 -0.87
CA GLN A 131 -4.32 -1.89 -0.46
C GLN A 131 -4.28 -1.65 1.05
N GLN A 132 -4.08 -2.68 1.87
CA GLN A 132 -3.83 -2.53 3.31
C GLN A 132 -2.50 -1.81 3.58
N LEU A 133 -1.44 -2.11 2.81
CA LEU A 133 -0.20 -1.34 2.89
C LEU A 133 -0.40 0.11 2.44
N ALA A 134 -1.21 0.34 1.40
CA ALA A 134 -1.56 1.68 0.96
C ALA A 134 -2.30 2.45 2.07
N LEU A 135 -3.30 1.85 2.70
CA LEU A 135 -4.05 2.44 3.81
C LEU A 135 -3.16 2.78 5.00
N ALA A 136 -2.21 1.93 5.37
CA ALA A 136 -1.26 2.23 6.44
C ALA A 136 -0.39 3.46 6.12
N LEU A 137 0.03 3.60 4.86
CA LEU A 137 0.86 4.74 4.42
C LEU A 137 0.08 6.04 4.24
N GLY A 138 -1.21 5.97 3.91
CA GLY A 138 -2.08 7.13 3.70
C GLY A 138 -3.50 6.88 4.21
N PRO A 139 -3.72 6.82 5.54
CA PRO A 139 -5.02 6.44 6.10
C PRO A 139 -6.13 7.46 5.81
N ASP A 140 -5.75 8.72 5.63
CA ASP A 140 -6.67 9.85 5.41
C ASP A 140 -6.90 10.18 3.93
N CYS A 141 -6.29 9.40 3.02
CA CYS A 141 -6.45 9.59 1.59
C CYS A 141 -7.74 8.88 1.10
N TYR A 142 -8.52 9.53 0.24
CA TYR A 142 -9.72 8.89 -0.31
C TYR A 142 -9.38 7.61 -1.10
N PHE A 143 -8.28 7.62 -1.85
CA PHE A 143 -7.93 6.54 -2.77
C PHE A 143 -7.49 5.25 -2.06
N THR A 144 -6.91 5.34 -0.86
CA THR A 144 -6.51 4.15 -0.08
C THR A 144 -7.74 3.46 0.50
N ASN A 145 -8.67 4.24 1.06
CA ASN A 145 -9.93 3.76 1.62
C ASN A 145 -10.83 3.14 0.54
N LEU A 146 -11.10 3.87 -0.54
CA LEU A 146 -12.08 3.45 -1.56
C LEU A 146 -11.62 2.22 -2.36
N THR A 147 -10.32 2.06 -2.59
CA THR A 147 -9.80 0.88 -3.29
C THR A 147 -9.90 -0.38 -2.43
N LEU A 148 -9.60 -0.29 -1.13
CA LEU A 148 -9.77 -1.40 -0.18
C LEU A 148 -11.26 -1.73 0.03
N ALA A 149 -12.11 -0.71 0.20
CA ALA A 149 -13.56 -0.86 0.34
C ALA A 149 -14.16 -1.63 -0.85
N ALA A 150 -13.76 -1.27 -2.08
CA ALA A 150 -14.17 -1.98 -3.28
C ALA A 150 -13.73 -3.46 -3.28
N THR A 151 -12.55 -3.77 -2.75
CA THR A 151 -12.08 -5.17 -2.63
C THR A 151 -12.91 -5.94 -1.59
N TYR A 152 -13.23 -5.31 -0.45
CA TYR A 152 -14.10 -5.90 0.56
C TYR A 152 -15.52 -6.14 0.03
N HIS A 153 -16.11 -5.17 -0.67
CA HIS A 153 -17.39 -5.33 -1.35
C HIS A 153 -17.37 -6.49 -2.35
N LYS A 154 -16.40 -6.53 -3.26
CA LYS A 154 -16.28 -7.61 -4.26
C LYS A 154 -16.04 -8.99 -3.65
N THR A 155 -15.59 -9.07 -2.40
CA THR A 155 -15.40 -10.31 -1.66
C THR A 155 -16.52 -10.61 -0.66
N GLY A 156 -17.63 -9.86 -0.71
CA GLY A 156 -18.82 -10.07 0.14
C GLY A 156 -18.68 -9.57 1.58
N ARG A 157 -17.57 -8.90 1.93
CA ARG A 157 -17.30 -8.35 3.26
C ARG A 157 -17.91 -6.95 3.40
N HIS A 158 -19.24 -6.89 3.33
CA HIS A 158 -19.97 -5.61 3.33
C HIS A 158 -19.81 -4.83 4.64
N GLU A 159 -19.72 -5.52 5.78
CA GLU A 159 -19.49 -4.91 7.11
C GLU A 159 -18.16 -4.16 7.18
N GLU A 160 -17.09 -4.74 6.62
CA GLU A 160 -15.76 -4.13 6.57
C GLU A 160 -15.68 -3.04 5.50
N ALA A 161 -16.39 -3.21 4.38
CA ALA A 161 -16.39 -2.26 3.26
C ALA A 161 -17.09 -0.94 3.61
N ARG A 162 -18.23 -0.99 4.31
CA ARG A 162 -19.06 0.20 4.59
C ARG A 162 -18.29 1.36 5.23
N PRO A 163 -17.61 1.20 6.38
CA PRO A 163 -16.92 2.32 7.03
C PRO A 163 -15.79 2.90 6.16
N LEU A 164 -15.14 2.07 5.34
CA LEU A 164 -14.10 2.54 4.41
C LEU A 164 -14.72 3.34 3.25
N PHE A 165 -15.88 2.93 2.74
CA PHE A 165 -16.62 3.74 1.76
C PHE A 165 -17.07 5.07 2.35
N GLU A 166 -17.64 5.08 3.55
CA GLU A 166 -18.07 6.30 4.23
C GLU A 166 -16.91 7.27 4.41
N HIS A 167 -15.78 6.81 4.96
CA HIS A 167 -14.60 7.64 5.16
C HIS A 167 -14.01 8.13 3.83
N GLY A 168 -13.82 7.23 2.87
CA GLY A 168 -13.22 7.55 1.58
C GLY A 168 -14.07 8.53 0.75
N LEU A 169 -15.40 8.37 0.73
CA LEU A 169 -16.30 9.27 0.01
C LEU A 169 -16.34 10.65 0.66
N ALA A 170 -16.35 10.73 1.99
CA ALA A 170 -16.28 12.00 2.71
C ALA A 170 -15.00 12.77 2.38
N ARG A 171 -13.84 12.09 2.39
CA ARG A 171 -12.54 12.67 2.01
C ARG A 171 -12.53 13.15 0.55
N LEU A 172 -13.14 12.39 -0.35
CA LEU A 172 -13.22 12.73 -1.76
C LEU A 172 -14.09 13.96 -2.03
N ASP A 173 -15.21 14.08 -1.31
CA ASP A 173 -16.09 15.24 -1.45
C ASP A 173 -15.46 16.51 -0.83
N ALA A 174 -14.74 16.38 0.29
CA ALA A 174 -13.98 17.49 0.89
C ALA A 174 -12.84 18.02 0.00
N ALA A 175 -12.04 17.11 -0.57
CA ALA A 175 -10.95 17.50 -1.48
C ALA A 175 -11.45 18.32 -2.68
N ARG A 176 -12.67 18.03 -3.16
CA ARG A 176 -13.30 18.77 -4.25
C ARG A 176 -13.80 20.14 -3.85
N SER A 177 -14.40 20.28 -2.66
CA SER A 177 -14.85 21.60 -2.18
C SER A 177 -13.68 22.55 -1.96
N GLU A 178 -12.51 22.02 -1.60
CA GLU A 178 -11.29 22.79 -1.35
C GLU A 178 -10.43 22.95 -2.61
N ASN A 179 -10.87 22.42 -3.77
CA ASN A 179 -10.12 22.37 -5.02
C ASN A 179 -8.69 21.80 -4.86
N LEU A 180 -8.51 20.88 -3.91
CA LEU A 180 -7.25 20.17 -3.67
C LEU A 180 -7.14 19.02 -4.66
N SER A 181 -6.24 19.14 -5.64
CA SER A 181 -5.95 18.06 -6.60
C SER A 181 -5.12 16.95 -5.94
N LEU A 182 -5.74 16.10 -5.11
CA LEU A 182 -5.17 14.79 -4.79
C LEU A 182 -5.48 13.81 -5.94
N GLU A 183 -4.84 14.03 -7.08
CA GLU A 183 -5.03 13.18 -8.26
C GLU A 183 -4.13 11.95 -8.21
N CYS A 184 -4.51 11.00 -7.37
CA CYS A 184 -3.92 9.67 -7.45
C CYS A 184 -4.37 8.92 -8.72
N PHE A 185 -5.63 9.12 -9.10
CA PHE A 185 -6.22 8.63 -10.34
C PHE A 185 -6.45 9.81 -11.28
N THR A 186 -6.42 9.57 -12.60
CA THR A 186 -6.69 10.62 -13.59
C THR A 186 -8.13 11.13 -13.44
N GLU A 187 -8.41 12.38 -13.82
CA GLU A 187 -9.77 12.96 -13.72
C GLU A 187 -10.85 12.10 -14.42
N LEU A 188 -10.52 11.53 -15.59
CA LEU A 188 -11.41 10.66 -16.36
C LEU A 188 -11.70 9.36 -15.62
N ASP A 189 -10.69 8.74 -15.01
CA ASP A 189 -10.87 7.54 -14.17
C ASP A 189 -11.66 7.90 -12.90
N ALA A 190 -11.39 9.06 -12.29
CA ALA A 190 -11.99 9.49 -11.04
C ALA A 190 -13.51 9.71 -11.14
N ALA A 191 -14.04 10.17 -12.26
CA ALA A 191 -15.50 10.33 -12.43
C ALA A 191 -16.24 8.99 -12.49
N ALA A 192 -15.73 8.03 -13.28
CA ALA A 192 -16.31 6.70 -13.41
C ALA A 192 -16.17 5.91 -12.10
N MET A 193 -14.97 5.92 -11.50
CA MET A 193 -14.70 5.25 -10.23
C MET A 193 -15.60 5.78 -9.10
N ARG A 194 -15.83 7.10 -9.04
CA ARG A 194 -16.74 7.71 -8.05
C ARG A 194 -18.14 7.16 -8.10
N ARG A 195 -18.71 7.05 -9.31
CA ARG A 195 -20.05 6.50 -9.48
C ARG A 195 -20.10 5.06 -8.98
N SER A 196 -19.13 4.27 -9.42
CA SER A 196 -19.00 2.86 -9.02
C SER A 196 -18.85 2.69 -7.51
N TRP A 197 -18.04 3.51 -6.84
CA TRP A 197 -17.87 3.45 -5.39
C TRP A 197 -19.14 3.82 -4.62
N ARG A 198 -19.91 4.81 -5.09
CA ARG A 198 -21.19 5.16 -4.47
C ARG A 198 -22.25 4.08 -4.64
N GLU A 199 -22.28 3.42 -5.80
CA GLU A 199 -23.14 2.26 -6.05
C GLU A 199 -22.78 1.11 -5.10
N MET A 200 -21.51 0.72 -5.03
CA MET A 200 -21.04 -0.33 -4.11
C MET A 200 -21.31 0.01 -2.65
N HIS A 201 -21.15 1.28 -2.25
CA HIS A 201 -21.50 1.73 -0.91
C HIS A 201 -23.01 1.56 -0.64
N GLY A 202 -23.86 1.97 -1.58
CA GLY A 202 -25.31 1.78 -1.48
C GLY A 202 -25.71 0.31 -1.37
N ASP A 203 -25.01 -0.58 -2.07
CA ASP A 203 -25.20 -2.01 -1.98
C ASP A 203 -24.77 -2.55 -0.60
N CYS A 204 -23.62 -2.12 -0.07
CA CYS A 204 -23.23 -2.45 1.31
C CYS A 204 -24.29 -2.01 2.33
N VAL A 205 -24.86 -0.80 2.20
CA VAL A 205 -25.90 -0.31 3.11
C VAL A 205 -27.15 -1.18 3.04
N LYS A 206 -27.59 -1.55 1.84
CA LYS A 206 -28.77 -2.43 1.66
C LYS A 206 -28.54 -3.84 2.18
N SER A 207 -27.34 -4.40 2.00
CA SER A 207 -27.01 -5.75 2.48
C SER A 207 -26.91 -5.87 3.99
N LEU A 208 -26.82 -4.75 4.71
CA LEU A 208 -26.70 -4.68 6.18
C LEU A 208 -27.95 -4.13 6.88
N ALA A 209 -29.00 -3.79 6.11
CA ALA A 209 -30.28 -3.31 6.60
C ALA A 209 -31.28 -4.47 6.72
#